data_AF-F4N3X1-F1
#
_entry.id   AF-F4N3X1-F1
#
_cell.length_a   1.000
_cell.length_b   1.000
_cell.length_c   1.000
_cell.angle_alpha   90.00
_cell.angle_beta   90.00
_cell.angle_gamma   90.00
#
_symmetry.space_group_name_H-M   'P 1'
#
loop_
_entity.id
_entity.type
_entity.pdbx_description
1 polymer ?
#
loop_
_entity_poly.entity_id
_entity_poly.type
_entity_poly.pdbx_seq_one_letter_code
_entity_poly.pdbx_strand_id
1 'polypeptide(L)'
;MSKNWPYPTIVAHRGGGSLAPENTLAAIDVGARHGHKMIEFDAKLSQDGHIFLLHDDTLERTSNGWGVAGDLPWEKLIQLDAGDWYSTAFRGECLPLLSEVATRCAQYGMAANIEI
;
A
#
# COMPACT_ATOMS: atom_id res chain seq x y z
N MET A 1 18.83 -27.98 12.42
CA MET A 1 18.72 -27.26 11.13
C MET A 1 18.26 -25.85 11.47
N SER A 2 19.08 -24.82 11.26
CA SER A 2 18.62 -23.45 11.53
C SER A 2 17.60 -23.08 10.46
N LYS A 3 16.35 -22.86 10.86
CA LYS A 3 15.36 -22.26 9.98
C LYS A 3 15.71 -20.79 9.85
N ASN A 4 16.57 -20.43 8.89
CA ASN A 4 16.88 -19.04 8.56
C ASN A 4 15.76 -18.41 7.69
N TRP A 5 14.49 -18.72 7.99
CA TRP A 5 13.33 -18.08 7.37
C TRP A 5 12.75 -17.09 8.38
N PRO A 6 13.03 -15.78 8.24
CA PRO A 6 12.67 -14.79 9.25
C PRO A 6 11.20 -14.36 9.16
N TYR A 7 10.49 -14.75 8.11
CA TYR A 7 9.13 -14.27 7.83
C TYR A 7 8.07 -15.08 8.60
N PRO A 8 7.02 -14.41 9.12
CA PRO A 8 5.95 -15.06 9.86
C PRO A 8 5.07 -15.93 8.95
N THR A 9 4.20 -16.74 9.55
CA THR A 9 3.25 -17.59 8.83
C THR A 9 2.02 -16.86 8.32
N ILE A 10 1.75 -15.66 8.83
CA ILE A 10 0.59 -14.82 8.46
C ILE A 10 1.10 -13.48 7.97
N VAL A 11 0.58 -13.05 6.84
CA VAL A 11 0.91 -11.80 6.17
C VAL A 11 -0.38 -11.03 5.94
N ALA A 12 -0.42 -9.76 6.33
CA ALA A 12 -1.58 -8.92 6.07
C ALA A 12 -1.57 -8.47 4.60
N HIS A 13 -2.50 -9.02 3.82
CA HIS A 13 -2.65 -8.73 2.39
C HIS A 13 -2.99 -7.25 2.17
N ARG A 14 -2.25 -6.60 1.27
CA ARG A 14 -2.37 -5.16 0.93
C ARG A 14 -2.44 -4.25 2.15
N GLY A 15 -1.61 -4.54 3.15
CA GLY A 15 -1.50 -3.83 4.43
C GLY A 15 -2.50 -4.26 5.50
N GLY A 16 -3.81 -4.09 5.25
CA GLY A 16 -4.86 -4.22 6.26
C GLY A 16 -5.91 -5.32 5.98
N GLY A 17 -5.70 -6.12 4.93
CA GLY A 17 -6.72 -7.02 4.41
C GLY A 17 -7.96 -6.23 3.96
N SER A 18 -9.15 -6.71 4.34
CA SER A 18 -10.42 -6.06 4.03
C SER A 18 -10.85 -4.99 5.04
N LEU A 19 -9.98 -4.60 5.98
CA LEU A 19 -10.33 -3.72 7.12
C LEU A 19 -9.99 -2.23 6.89
N ALA A 20 -9.36 -1.90 5.77
CA ALA A 20 -9.01 -0.54 5.36
C ALA A 20 -8.82 -0.49 3.83
N PRO A 21 -8.76 0.71 3.21
CA PRO A 21 -8.48 0.84 1.79
C PRO A 21 -7.13 0.23 1.46
N GLU A 22 -7.13 -0.82 0.63
CA GLU A 22 -5.95 -1.59 0.28
C GLU A 22 -4.77 -0.72 -0.22
N ASN A 23 -3.53 -1.16 0.01
CA ASN A 23 -2.32 -0.51 -0.51
C ASN A 23 -2.11 0.95 -0.04
N THR A 24 -2.64 1.31 1.13
CA THR A 24 -2.47 2.63 1.76
C THR A 24 -1.67 2.57 3.06
N LEU A 25 -1.16 3.72 3.55
CA LEU A 25 -0.52 3.76 4.87
C LEU A 25 -1.56 3.49 5.98
N ALA A 26 -2.80 3.94 5.81
CA ALA A 26 -3.88 3.63 6.73
C ALA A 26 -4.15 2.12 6.85
N ALA A 27 -4.11 1.37 5.74
CA ALA A 27 -4.23 -0.09 5.78
C ALA A 27 -3.05 -0.74 6.51
N ILE A 28 -1.83 -0.25 6.31
CA ILE A 28 -0.65 -0.71 7.04
C ILE A 28 -0.80 -0.45 8.54
N ASP A 29 -1.28 0.74 8.93
CA ASP A 29 -1.56 1.10 10.32
C ASP A 29 -2.66 0.20 10.93
N VAL A 30 -3.68 -0.20 10.15
CA VAL A 30 -4.69 -1.19 10.58
C VAL A 30 -4.05 -2.56 10.80
N GLY A 31 -3.21 -3.04 9.87
CA GLY A 31 -2.51 -4.32 10.00
C GLY A 31 -1.65 -4.37 11.26
N ALA A 32 -0.91 -3.30 11.53
CA ALA A 32 -0.09 -3.13 12.73
C ALA A 32 -0.93 -3.11 14.01
N ARG A 33 -2.08 -2.41 14.03
CA ARG A 33 -3.01 -2.41 15.17
C ARG A 33 -3.57 -3.79 15.52
N HIS A 34 -3.67 -4.69 14.53
CA HIS A 34 -4.06 -6.08 14.73
C HIS A 34 -2.89 -7.02 15.08
N GLY A 35 -1.68 -6.47 15.24
CA GLY A 35 -0.51 -7.21 15.71
C GLY A 35 0.24 -8.00 14.63
N HIS A 36 -0.07 -7.79 13.34
CA HIS A 36 0.66 -8.43 12.25
C HIS A 36 2.14 -8.04 12.27
N LYS A 37 2.99 -8.97 11.83
CA LYS A 37 4.45 -8.81 11.77
C LYS A 37 5.00 -8.79 10.35
N MET A 38 4.13 -8.97 9.37
CA MET A 38 4.45 -8.83 7.96
C MET A 38 3.22 -8.32 7.23
N ILE A 39 3.46 -7.41 6.29
CA ILE A 39 2.47 -6.94 5.34
C ILE A 39 2.90 -7.36 3.93
N GLU A 40 1.92 -7.53 3.06
CA GLU A 40 2.10 -7.60 1.61
C GLU A 40 1.48 -6.34 1.00
N PHE A 41 2.02 -5.92 -0.14
CA PHE A 41 1.48 -4.84 -0.96
C PHE A 41 2.00 -4.92 -2.40
N ASP A 42 1.24 -4.31 -3.31
CA ASP A 42 1.50 -4.29 -4.75
C ASP A 42 2.24 -3.00 -5.15
N ALA A 43 3.46 -3.13 -5.68
CA ALA A 43 4.28 -2.00 -6.10
C ALA A 43 4.19 -1.74 -7.62
N LYS A 44 4.01 -0.47 -8.00
CA LYS A 44 4.01 -0.01 -9.40
C LYS A 44 4.94 1.17 -9.62
N LEU A 45 5.23 1.43 -10.89
CA LEU A 45 6.04 2.56 -11.33
C LEU A 45 5.14 3.64 -11.95
N SER A 46 5.34 4.91 -11.57
CA SER A 46 4.76 6.05 -12.27
C SER A 46 5.50 6.33 -13.59
N GLN A 47 4.97 7.22 -14.42
CA GLN A 47 5.59 7.62 -15.69
C GLN A 47 7.02 8.15 -15.51
N ASP A 48 7.26 8.86 -14.40
CA ASP A 48 8.53 9.51 -14.04
C ASP A 48 9.39 8.65 -13.09
N GLY A 49 9.06 7.36 -12.92
CA GLY A 49 9.93 6.40 -12.24
C GLY A 49 9.81 6.35 -10.71
N HIS A 50 8.77 6.95 -10.14
CA HIS A 50 8.49 6.81 -8.71
C HIS A 50 7.81 5.47 -8.44
N ILE A 51 8.28 4.76 -7.40
CA ILE A 51 7.67 3.50 -6.98
C ILE A 51 6.59 3.82 -5.94
N PHE A 52 5.35 3.48 -6.25
CA PHE A 52 4.17 3.70 -5.42
C PHE A 52 3.35 2.42 -5.28
N LEU A 53 2.35 2.41 -4.39
CA LEU A 53 1.49 1.24 -4.22
C LEU A 53 0.17 1.37 -5.00
N LEU A 54 -0.15 0.35 -5.79
CA LEU A 54 -1.43 0.16 -6.47
C LEU A 54 -1.44 -1.24 -7.11
N HIS A 55 -2.54 -1.97 -6.95
CA HIS A 55 -2.69 -3.30 -7.56
C HIS A 55 -3.05 -3.22 -9.06
N ASP A 56 -4.10 -2.47 -9.38
CA ASP A 56 -4.66 -2.42 -10.72
C ASP A 56 -3.77 -1.57 -11.65
N ASP A 57 -3.82 -1.83 -12.95
CA ASP A 57 -3.17 -0.94 -13.93
C ASP A 57 -3.85 0.44 -13.98
N THR A 58 -5.14 0.49 -13.64
CA THR A 58 -5.96 1.70 -13.71
C THR A 58 -6.46 2.16 -12.34
N LEU A 59 -6.89 3.41 -12.27
CA LEU A 59 -7.13 4.12 -11.01
C LEU A 59 -8.55 3.98 -10.43
N GLU A 60 -9.52 3.53 -11.22
CA GLU A 60 -10.96 3.73 -10.95
C GLU A 60 -11.48 2.91 -9.78
N ARG A 61 -10.91 1.72 -9.53
CA ARG A 61 -11.42 0.83 -8.48
C ARG A 61 -11.12 1.35 -7.07
N THR A 62 -9.96 1.97 -6.90
CA THR A 62 -9.39 2.28 -5.57
C THR A 62 -9.02 3.73 -5.40
N SER A 63 -9.48 4.62 -6.29
CA SER A 63 -9.29 6.05 -6.13
C SER A 63 -10.38 6.86 -6.82
N ASN A 64 -10.29 8.18 -6.71
CA ASN A 64 -11.09 9.13 -7.48
C ASN A 64 -10.47 9.50 -8.86
N GLY A 65 -9.41 8.81 -9.28
CA GLY A 65 -8.75 8.99 -10.56
C GLY A 65 -9.27 8.06 -11.66
N TRP A 66 -8.78 8.28 -12.89
CA TRP A 66 -9.14 7.50 -14.08
C TRP A 66 -7.93 7.31 -14.98
N GLY A 67 -7.92 6.22 -15.75
CA GLY A 67 -6.85 5.89 -16.69
C GLY A 67 -5.73 5.06 -16.07
N VAL A 68 -4.71 4.76 -16.88
CA VAL A 68 -3.57 3.91 -16.51
C VAL A 68 -2.63 4.70 -15.61
N ALA A 69 -2.38 4.20 -14.40
CA ALA A 69 -1.59 4.90 -13.39
C ALA A 69 -0.13 5.09 -13.82
N GLY A 70 0.45 4.07 -14.48
CA GLY A 70 1.82 4.12 -14.99
C GLY A 70 2.06 5.14 -16.11
N ASP A 71 1.00 5.68 -16.71
CA ASP A 71 1.08 6.72 -17.75
C ASP A 71 1.07 8.14 -17.16
N LEU A 72 0.92 8.29 -15.84
CA LEU A 72 0.85 9.57 -15.15
C LEU A 72 2.13 9.84 -14.34
N PRO A 73 2.60 11.11 -14.29
CA PRO A 73 3.72 11.47 -13.42
C PRO A 73 3.26 11.49 -11.95
N TRP A 74 4.21 11.29 -11.03
CA TRP A 74 3.93 11.19 -9.61
C TRP A 74 3.18 12.39 -9.04
N GLU A 75 3.48 13.59 -9.54
CA GLU A 75 2.80 14.84 -9.14
C GLU A 75 1.28 14.82 -9.35
N LYS A 76 0.77 13.99 -10.27
CA LYS A 76 -0.66 13.79 -10.50
C LYS A 76 -1.23 12.70 -9.59
N LEU A 77 -0.50 11.60 -9.45
CA LEU A 77 -0.91 10.44 -8.65
C LEU A 77 -1.06 10.80 -7.16
N ILE A 78 -0.15 11.62 -6.62
CA ILE A 78 -0.16 12.03 -5.21
C ILE A 78 -1.34 12.93 -4.83
N GLN A 79 -2.06 13.49 -5.81
CA GLN A 79 -3.25 14.32 -5.57
C GLN A 79 -4.54 13.50 -5.45
N LEU A 80 -4.47 12.20 -5.74
CA LEU A 80 -5.64 11.32 -5.72
C LEU A 80 -6.03 10.93 -4.29
N ASP A 81 -7.33 10.76 -4.10
CA ASP A 81 -7.90 10.16 -2.90
C ASP A 81 -8.05 8.65 -3.17
N ALA A 82 -7.30 7.85 -2.43
CA ALA A 82 -7.27 6.39 -2.47
C ALA A 82 -8.02 5.74 -1.29
N GLY A 83 -8.81 6.50 -0.53
CA GLY A 83 -9.47 6.02 0.69
C GLY A 83 -11.00 6.19 0.74
N ASP A 84 -11.54 7.25 0.14
CA ASP A 84 -12.97 7.60 0.23
C ASP A 84 -13.88 6.53 -0.40
N TRP A 85 -13.37 5.80 -1.41
CA TRP A 85 -14.08 4.67 -2.04
C TRP A 85 -14.38 3.53 -1.04
N TYR A 86 -13.50 3.34 -0.05
CA TYR A 86 -13.65 2.31 0.96
C TYR A 86 -14.62 2.77 2.06
N SER A 87 -14.40 3.98 2.58
CA SER A 87 -15.28 4.63 3.55
C SER A 87 -14.87 6.09 3.73
N THR A 88 -15.84 6.95 4.03
CA THR A 88 -15.61 8.37 4.32
C THR A 88 -14.65 8.61 5.50
N ALA A 89 -14.46 7.62 6.37
CA ALA A 89 -13.48 7.65 7.44
C ALA A 89 -12.01 7.69 6.96
N PHE A 90 -11.75 7.29 5.71
CA PHE A 90 -10.43 7.31 5.08
C PHE A 90 -10.33 8.36 3.97
N ARG A 91 -11.26 9.30 3.91
CA ARG A 91 -11.21 10.41 2.94
C ARG A 91 -9.89 11.17 3.11
N GLY A 92 -9.23 11.42 1.99
CA GLY A 92 -7.94 12.10 1.91
C GLY A 92 -6.72 11.20 2.04
N GLU A 93 -6.90 9.88 2.16
CA GLU A 93 -5.79 8.94 2.09
C GLU A 93 -5.17 8.98 0.68
N CYS A 94 -3.86 9.13 0.59
CA CYS A 94 -3.15 9.20 -0.69
C CYS A 94 -2.59 7.82 -1.11
N LEU A 95 -2.27 7.67 -2.40
CA LEU A 95 -1.37 6.62 -2.85
C LEU A 95 0.00 6.83 -2.19
N PRO A 96 0.60 5.82 -1.53
CA PRO A 96 1.89 5.97 -0.86
C PRO A 96 3.06 5.61 -1.77
N LEU A 97 4.21 6.26 -1.55
CA LEU A 97 5.50 5.83 -2.08
C LEU A 97 6.01 4.60 -1.32
N LEU A 98 6.79 3.76 -2.00
CA LEU A 98 7.46 2.62 -1.37
C LEU A 98 8.40 3.06 -0.23
N SER A 99 8.99 4.25 -0.29
CA SER A 99 9.81 4.82 0.78
C SER A 99 9.03 5.13 2.06
N GLU A 100 7.77 5.55 1.93
CA GLU A 100 6.87 5.81 3.06
C GLU A 100 6.43 4.50 3.71
N VAL A 101 6.15 3.48 2.88
CA VAL A 101 5.86 2.11 3.31
C VAL A 101 7.04 1.51 4.06
N ALA A 102 8.26 1.64 3.54
CA ALA A 102 9.48 1.20 4.23
C ALA A 102 9.64 1.88 5.60
N THR A 103 9.34 3.18 5.69
CA THR A 103 9.37 3.94 6.94
C THR A 103 8.33 3.41 7.95
N ARG A 104 7.09 3.12 7.49
CA ARG A 104 6.05 2.51 8.34
C ARG A 104 6.41 1.10 8.81
N CYS A 105 6.96 0.27 7.93
CA CYS A 105 7.43 -1.08 8.30
C CYS A 105 8.52 -1.01 9.38
N ALA A 106 9.49 -0.10 9.24
CA ALA A 106 10.52 0.12 10.25
C ALA A 106 9.92 0.61 11.58
N GLN A 107 8.95 1.53 11.52
CA GLN A 107 8.26 2.07 12.71
C GLN A 107 7.56 0.97 13.52
N TYR A 108 6.89 0.01 12.87
CA TYR A 108 6.15 -1.06 13.55
C TYR A 108 6.95 -2.37 13.72
N GLY A 109 8.17 -2.44 13.19
CA GLY A 109 8.96 -3.66 13.18
C GLY A 109 8.31 -4.77 12.34
N MET A 110 7.72 -4.42 11.20
CA MET A 110 7.10 -5.36 10.27
C MET A 110 8.04 -5.71 9.11
N ALA A 111 8.02 -6.97 8.68
CA ALA A 111 8.57 -7.39 7.41
C ALA A 111 7.63 -7.00 6.24
N ALA A 112 8.15 -7.03 5.02
CA ALA A 112 7.39 -6.71 3.81
C ALA A 112 7.54 -7.82 2.77
N ASN A 113 6.43 -8.23 2.17
CA ASN A 113 6.39 -8.92 0.88
C ASN A 113 6.07 -7.87 -0.18
N ILE A 114 6.96 -7.65 -1.13
CA ILE A 114 6.75 -6.67 -2.20
C ILE A 114 6.32 -7.46 -3.44
N GLU A 115 5.04 -7.39 -3.80
CA GLU A 115 4.51 -7.93 -5.05
C GLU A 115 4.80 -6.93 -6.19
N ILE A 116 5.28 -7.43 -7.33
CA ILE A 116 5.71 -6.65 -8.51
C ILE A 116 4.80 -6.99 -9.68
#